data_AF-A0A2T9ULH9-F1
#
_entry.id   AF-A0A2T9ULH9-F1
#
_cell.length_a   1.000
_cell.length_b   1.000
_cell.length_c   1.000
_cell.angle_alpha   90.00
_cell.angle_beta   90.00
_cell.angle_gamma   90.00
#
_symmetry.space_group_name_H-M   'P 1'
#
loop_
_entity.id
_entity.type
_entity.pdbx_description
1 polymer ?
#
loop_
_entity_poly.entity_id
_entity_poly.type
_entity_poly.pdbx_seq_one_letter_code
_entity_poly.pdbx_strand_id
1 'polypeptide(L)'
;PAADDAKLDLVYLPMGVTTPDIWGGNRTTEQERYASSILARNATTGKLAWSYQTVHHDLWDMDLPAQPTLADITVNGQKVPVIYAPANTGNIFVLDRRTGELVVPAPEQPVPQGAAKGDYVTPTQPFSELSFRPTKDLSGADMWGATMFDQLVCRVMFHQMRYEGIFTPPSEQGTLVFPGNLG
;
A
#
# COMPACT_ATOMS: atom_id res chain seq x y z
N PRO A 1 12.46 -5.71 6.92
CA PRO A 1 13.37 -6.30 5.91
C PRO A 1 13.98 -5.15 5.09
N ALA A 2 15.24 -5.20 4.66
CA ALA A 2 15.90 -4.10 3.94
C ALA A 2 16.69 -4.64 2.74
N ALA A 3 17.00 -3.77 1.76
CA ALA A 3 17.89 -4.08 0.65
C ALA A 3 18.99 -3.02 0.57
N ASP A 4 20.16 -3.36 0.01
CA ASP A 4 21.26 -2.42 -0.17
C ASP A 4 21.87 -2.51 -1.58
N ASP A 5 22.39 -1.38 -2.07
CA ASP A 5 23.23 -1.31 -3.26
C ASP A 5 24.55 -0.61 -2.90
N ALA A 6 25.58 -1.41 -2.64
CA ALA A 6 26.92 -0.93 -2.29
C ALA A 6 27.54 -0.01 -3.34
N LYS A 7 27.17 -0.13 -4.63
CA LYS A 7 27.73 0.75 -5.68
C LYS A 7 27.15 2.16 -5.62
N LEU A 8 25.94 2.28 -5.11
CA LEU A 8 25.26 3.57 -4.93
C LEU A 8 25.41 4.13 -3.52
N ASP A 9 25.98 3.36 -2.58
CA ASP A 9 26.02 3.69 -1.15
C ASP A 9 24.60 3.98 -0.62
N LEU A 10 23.62 3.15 -1.01
CA LEU A 10 22.21 3.29 -0.64
C LEU A 10 21.67 2.04 0.06
N VAL A 11 20.90 2.24 1.13
CA VAL A 11 20.06 1.25 1.79
C VAL A 11 18.60 1.64 1.61
N TYR A 12 17.78 0.68 1.22
CA TYR A 12 16.36 0.80 0.97
C TYR A 12 15.56 0.18 2.11
N LEU A 13 14.73 0.98 2.75
CA LEU A 13 13.98 0.67 3.96
C LEU A 13 12.48 0.80 3.65
N PRO A 14 11.73 -0.31 3.52
CA PRO A 14 10.28 -0.26 3.52
C PRO A 14 9.80 0.12 4.93
N MET A 15 8.86 1.05 4.98
CA MET A 15 8.31 1.62 6.19
C MET A 15 6.85 1.21 6.35
N GLY A 16 6.49 0.89 7.59
CA GLY A 16 5.10 0.70 7.99
C GLY A 16 4.39 1.99 8.35
N VAL A 17 3.17 1.87 8.84
CA VAL A 17 2.41 2.97 9.43
C VAL A 17 2.64 3.04 10.95
N THR A 18 2.33 4.19 11.56
CA THR A 18 2.36 4.34 13.02
C THR A 18 1.07 3.80 13.63
N THR A 19 1.19 2.97 14.65
CA THR A 19 0.07 2.50 15.48
C THR A 19 -0.69 3.66 16.16
N PRO A 20 -2.04 3.64 16.17
CA PRO A 20 -2.92 2.61 15.60
C PRO A 20 -2.98 2.63 14.07
N ASP A 21 -2.99 1.44 13.47
CA ASP A 21 -2.78 1.27 12.01
C ASP A 21 -4.06 1.59 11.22
N ILE A 22 -5.23 1.44 11.85
CA ILE A 22 -6.57 1.64 11.25
C ILE A 22 -7.27 2.94 11.67
N TRP A 23 -6.56 3.85 12.33
CA TRP A 23 -7.06 5.19 12.68
C TRP A 23 -5.89 6.17 12.84
N GLY A 24 -5.89 7.25 12.06
CA GLY A 24 -4.80 8.21 11.95
C GLY A 24 -5.07 9.60 12.51
N GLY A 25 -6.20 9.84 13.16
CA GLY A 25 -6.64 11.20 13.53
C GLY A 25 -5.70 12.01 14.42
N ASN A 26 -4.80 11.35 15.18
CA ASN A 26 -3.79 12.01 16.02
C ASN A 26 -2.37 11.91 15.44
N ARG A 27 -2.19 11.41 14.21
CA ARG A 27 -0.86 11.27 13.62
C ARG A 27 -0.31 12.65 13.28
N THR A 28 0.91 12.88 13.73
CA THR A 28 1.66 14.10 13.45
C THR A 28 2.16 14.10 12.01
N THR A 29 2.46 15.28 11.47
CA THR A 29 3.05 15.41 10.13
C THR A 29 4.33 14.59 9.95
N GLU A 30 5.13 14.42 11.01
CA GLU A 30 6.36 13.63 10.96
C GLU A 30 6.09 12.12 10.93
N GLN A 31 5.02 11.66 11.57
CA GLN A 31 4.56 10.26 11.49
C GLN A 31 3.99 9.96 10.09
N GLU A 32 3.29 10.92 9.48
CA GLU A 32 2.69 10.77 8.15
C GLU A 32 3.70 10.88 7.01
N ARG A 33 4.77 11.69 7.17
CA ARG A 33 5.72 11.99 6.08
C ARG A 33 6.33 10.75 5.42
N TYR A 34 6.56 9.69 6.21
CA TYR A 34 7.20 8.46 5.73
C TYR A 34 6.38 7.20 6.04
N ALA A 35 5.12 7.35 6.45
CA ALA A 35 4.22 6.21 6.61
C ALA A 35 4.03 5.50 5.27
N SER A 36 4.00 4.16 5.29
CA SER A 36 3.74 3.32 4.12
C SER A 36 4.57 3.75 2.91
N SER A 37 5.89 3.86 3.10
CA SER A 37 6.82 4.40 2.11
C SER A 37 8.09 3.55 1.98
N ILE A 38 8.74 3.62 0.82
CA ILE A 38 10.09 3.11 0.62
C ILE A 38 11.08 4.27 0.75
N LEU A 39 12.00 4.16 1.71
CA LEU A 39 13.05 5.15 1.95
C LEU A 39 14.39 4.67 1.43
N ALA A 40 15.07 5.51 0.65
CA ALA A 40 16.49 5.32 0.37
C ALA A 40 17.32 6.26 1.25
N ARG A 41 18.26 5.68 1.99
CA ARG A 41 19.23 6.43 2.79
C ARG A 41 20.63 6.08 2.35
N ASN A 42 21.51 7.06 2.41
CA ASN A 42 22.92 6.83 2.20
C ASN A 42 23.47 5.92 3.31
N ALA A 43 24.13 4.80 2.95
CA ALA A 43 24.55 3.79 3.91
C ALA A 43 25.64 4.31 4.86
N THR A 44 26.54 5.15 4.34
CA THR A 44 27.66 5.72 5.11
C THR A 44 27.24 6.87 6.03
N THR A 45 26.35 7.76 5.58
CA THR A 45 26.01 9.01 6.27
C THR A 45 24.64 9.00 6.97
N GLY A 46 23.78 8.05 6.65
CA GLY A 46 22.40 7.98 7.13
C GLY A 46 21.45 9.06 6.60
N LYS A 47 21.94 9.97 5.73
CA LYS A 47 21.13 11.03 5.12
C LYS A 47 20.10 10.42 4.17
N LEU A 48 18.91 11.02 4.16
CA LEU A 48 17.87 10.64 3.20
C LEU A 48 18.32 11.02 1.79
N ALA A 49 18.26 10.05 0.87
CA ALA A 49 18.48 10.28 -0.54
C ALA A 49 17.15 10.59 -1.24
N TRP A 50 16.15 9.72 -1.06
CA TRP A 50 14.80 9.89 -1.58
C TRP A 50 13.79 9.05 -0.78
N SER A 51 12.50 9.34 -0.95
CA SER A 51 11.39 8.57 -0.38
C SER A 51 10.23 8.53 -1.35
N TYR A 52 9.52 7.41 -1.43
CA TYR A 52 8.28 7.28 -2.21
C TYR A 52 7.19 6.64 -1.35
N GLN A 53 6.07 7.34 -1.17
CA GLN A 53 4.93 6.89 -0.38
C GLN A 53 3.95 6.10 -1.26
N THR A 54 3.63 4.88 -0.86
CA THR A 54 2.77 3.95 -1.61
C THR A 54 1.30 4.00 -1.19
N VAL A 55 1.02 4.50 0.01
CA VAL A 55 -0.32 4.78 0.51
C VAL A 55 -0.27 6.09 1.28
N HIS A 56 -1.13 7.04 0.91
CA HIS A 56 -1.30 8.30 1.60
C HIS A 56 -2.23 8.12 2.80
N HIS A 57 -1.85 8.64 3.97
CA HIS A 57 -2.64 8.55 5.22
C HIS A 57 -3.24 7.15 5.43
N ASP A 58 -2.37 6.16 5.61
CA ASP A 58 -2.76 4.74 5.60
C ASP A 58 -3.66 4.40 6.80
N LEU A 59 -4.90 3.99 6.52
CA LEU A 59 -5.88 3.54 7.51
C LEU A 59 -6.21 2.05 7.38
N TRP A 60 -5.45 1.33 6.55
CA TRP A 60 -5.79 -0.02 6.12
C TRP A 60 -4.72 -1.03 6.44
N ASP A 61 -3.60 -0.61 7.06
CA ASP A 61 -2.42 -1.47 7.25
C ASP A 61 -1.91 -1.99 5.89
N MET A 62 -1.94 -1.10 4.89
CA MET A 62 -1.60 -1.41 3.50
C MET A 62 -0.16 -1.01 3.16
N ASP A 63 0.74 -1.22 4.12
CA ASP A 63 2.13 -0.84 4.03
C ASP A 63 2.99 -1.80 3.19
N LEU A 64 4.31 -1.70 3.33
CA LEU A 64 5.30 -2.49 2.61
C LEU A 64 5.91 -3.57 3.53
N PRO A 65 5.32 -4.78 3.60
CA PRO A 65 5.86 -5.83 4.48
C PRO A 65 7.10 -6.53 3.87
N ALA A 66 7.20 -6.55 2.55
CA ALA A 66 8.14 -7.36 1.81
C ALA A 66 9.52 -6.70 1.68
N GLN A 67 10.57 -7.52 1.62
CA GLN A 67 11.89 -7.05 1.23
C GLN A 67 11.86 -6.55 -0.23
N PRO A 68 12.31 -5.32 -0.51
CA PRO A 68 12.39 -4.86 -1.90
C PRO A 68 13.43 -5.64 -2.69
N THR A 69 13.18 -5.85 -3.99
CA THR A 69 14.10 -6.57 -4.88
C THR A 69 14.79 -5.59 -5.83
N LEU A 70 16.11 -5.65 -5.92
CA LEU A 70 16.91 -4.84 -6.84
C LEU A 70 17.18 -5.60 -8.14
N ALA A 71 17.02 -4.93 -9.28
CA ALA A 71 17.29 -5.51 -10.59
C ALA A 71 17.69 -4.44 -11.60
N ASP A 72 18.29 -4.84 -12.72
CA ASP A 72 18.50 -3.96 -13.86
C ASP A 72 17.59 -4.41 -15.01
N ILE A 73 16.70 -3.53 -15.46
CA ILE A 73 15.76 -3.82 -16.56
C ILE A 73 16.07 -2.98 -17.78
N THR A 74 15.53 -3.35 -18.94
CA THR A 74 15.67 -2.56 -20.17
C THR A 74 14.36 -1.81 -20.44
N VAL A 75 14.42 -0.48 -20.47
CA VAL A 75 13.29 0.41 -20.80
C VAL A 75 13.70 1.26 -22.00
N ASN A 76 12.93 1.20 -23.09
CA ASN A 76 13.24 1.93 -24.34
C ASN A 76 14.68 1.72 -24.84
N GLY A 77 15.22 0.51 -24.69
CA GLY A 77 16.58 0.15 -25.10
C GLY A 77 17.70 0.59 -24.14
N GLN A 78 17.38 1.25 -23.04
CA GLN A 78 18.34 1.66 -22.01
C GLN A 78 18.24 0.76 -20.77
N LYS A 79 19.39 0.42 -20.17
CA LYS A 79 19.40 -0.28 -18.88
C LYS A 79 19.08 0.70 -17.76
N VAL A 80 18.03 0.41 -17.00
CA VAL A 80 17.56 1.19 -15.85
C VAL A 80 17.69 0.33 -14.58
N PRO A 81 18.43 0.77 -13.57
CA PRO A 81 18.51 0.08 -12.29
C PRO A 81 17.24 0.35 -11.49
N VAL A 82 16.48 -0.68 -11.18
CA VAL A 82 15.18 -0.59 -10.52
C VAL A 82 15.16 -1.26 -9.15
N ILE A 83 14.21 -0.82 -8.34
CA ILE A 83 13.74 -1.46 -7.12
C ILE A 83 12.27 -1.82 -7.29
N TYR A 84 11.94 -3.10 -7.04
CA TYR A 84 10.58 -3.59 -6.93
C TYR A 84 10.16 -3.55 -5.46
N ALA A 85 9.08 -2.82 -5.17
CA ALA A 85 8.52 -2.65 -3.84
C ALA A 85 7.06 -3.14 -3.83
N PRO A 86 6.82 -4.43 -3.50
CA PRO A 86 5.48 -4.96 -3.30
C PRO A 86 4.83 -4.39 -2.05
N ALA A 87 3.56 -3.98 -2.15
CA ALA A 87 2.75 -3.46 -1.05
C ALA A 87 1.52 -4.35 -0.79
N ASN A 88 0.97 -4.28 0.43
CA ASN A 88 -0.24 -5.03 0.84
C ASN A 88 -1.49 -4.73 0.01
N THR A 89 -1.49 -3.60 -0.70
CA THR A 89 -2.50 -3.24 -1.71
C THR A 89 -2.58 -4.23 -2.88
N GLY A 90 -1.57 -5.08 -3.06
CA GLY A 90 -1.36 -5.91 -4.25
C GLY A 90 -0.61 -5.19 -5.37
N ASN A 91 -0.30 -3.90 -5.20
CA ASN A 91 0.53 -3.15 -6.13
C ASN A 91 2.00 -3.51 -5.98
N ILE A 92 2.73 -3.47 -7.09
CA ILE A 92 4.20 -3.52 -7.10
C ILE A 92 4.68 -2.19 -7.67
N PHE A 93 5.28 -1.37 -6.83
CA PHE A 93 5.87 -0.11 -7.26
C PHE A 93 7.27 -0.39 -7.82
N VAL A 94 7.52 0.09 -9.04
CA VAL A 94 8.81 -0.06 -9.72
C VAL A 94 9.43 1.31 -9.87
N LEU A 95 10.51 1.55 -9.12
CA LEU A 95 11.18 2.85 -9.06
C LEU A 95 12.61 2.73 -9.59
N ASP A 96 13.16 3.80 -10.16
CA ASP A 96 14.61 3.90 -10.38
C ASP A 96 15.28 3.98 -9.00
N ARG A 97 16.10 2.98 -8.67
CA ARG A 97 16.64 2.86 -7.30
C ARG A 97 17.61 4.00 -6.95
N ARG A 98 18.08 4.78 -7.93
CA ARG A 98 18.96 5.94 -7.69
C ARG A 98 18.18 7.18 -7.28
N THR A 99 16.98 7.38 -7.83
CA THR A 99 16.22 8.64 -7.73
C THR A 99 14.88 8.50 -7.01
N GLY A 100 14.32 7.29 -6.94
CA GLY A 100 12.98 7.04 -6.43
C GLY A 100 11.87 7.40 -7.43
N GLU A 101 12.21 7.75 -8.67
CA GLU A 101 11.24 8.07 -9.72
C GLU A 101 10.55 6.80 -10.25
N LEU A 102 9.25 6.89 -10.54
CA LEU A 102 8.48 5.78 -11.11
C LEU A 102 9.00 5.39 -12.48
N VAL A 103 9.36 4.12 -12.63
CA VAL A 103 9.67 3.50 -13.92
C VAL A 103 8.43 2.82 -14.50
N VAL A 104 7.60 2.22 -13.66
CA VAL A 104 6.23 1.84 -14.00
C VAL A 104 5.29 2.91 -13.44
N PRO A 105 4.40 3.50 -14.26
CA PRO A 105 3.47 4.52 -13.78
C PRO A 105 2.57 4.01 -12.65
N ALA A 106 2.28 4.90 -11.70
CA ALA A 106 1.32 4.68 -10.64
C ALA A 106 0.37 5.89 -10.56
N PRO A 107 -0.60 6.02 -11.48
CA PRO A 107 -1.52 7.15 -11.49
C PRO A 107 -2.35 7.23 -10.20
N GLU A 108 -2.57 8.46 -9.75
CA GLU A 108 -3.50 8.78 -8.66
C GLU A 108 -4.94 8.50 -9.09
N GLN A 109 -5.67 7.70 -8.30
CA GLN A 109 -7.09 7.45 -8.54
C GLN A 109 -7.93 7.81 -7.31
N PRO A 110 -9.16 8.33 -7.50
CA PRO A 110 -10.08 8.58 -6.41
C PRO A 110 -10.39 7.31 -5.64
N VAL A 111 -10.46 7.43 -4.31
CA VAL A 111 -10.80 6.31 -3.40
C VAL A 111 -12.04 6.62 -2.58
N PRO A 112 -12.74 5.61 -2.03
CA PRO A 112 -13.89 5.83 -1.16
C PRO A 112 -13.57 6.77 0.01
N GLN A 113 -14.51 7.65 0.34
CA GLN A 113 -14.33 8.74 1.31
C GLN A 113 -15.17 8.53 2.57
N GLY A 114 -15.07 9.42 3.55
CA GLY A 114 -15.86 9.36 4.78
C GLY A 114 -15.17 8.54 5.86
N ALA A 115 -14.15 9.14 6.46
CA ALA A 115 -13.40 8.55 7.56
C ALA A 115 -14.26 8.38 8.82
N ALA A 116 -13.79 7.54 9.75
CA ALA A 116 -14.32 7.52 11.12
C ALA A 116 -14.17 8.90 11.80
N LYS A 117 -14.96 9.13 12.84
CA LYS A 117 -14.96 10.41 13.55
C LYS A 117 -13.55 10.78 14.05
N GLY A 118 -13.16 12.03 13.80
CA GLY A 118 -11.87 12.57 14.24
C GLY A 118 -10.69 12.22 13.33
N ASP A 119 -10.94 11.60 12.17
CA ASP A 119 -9.92 11.25 11.18
C ASP A 119 -10.28 11.83 9.80
N TYR A 120 -9.41 11.63 8.81
CA TYR A 120 -9.63 12.01 7.43
C TYR A 120 -9.12 10.92 6.48
N VAL A 121 -9.50 11.01 5.20
CA VAL A 121 -9.03 10.12 4.13
C VAL A 121 -8.48 11.02 3.02
N THR A 122 -7.39 10.62 2.38
CA THR A 122 -6.88 11.37 1.22
C THR A 122 -7.82 11.21 0.02
N PRO A 123 -7.95 12.22 -0.86
CA PRO A 123 -8.87 12.13 -1.99
C PRO A 123 -8.49 11.04 -3.00
N THR A 124 -7.19 10.77 -3.13
CA THR A 124 -6.62 9.81 -4.07
C THR A 124 -5.56 8.93 -3.43
N GLN A 125 -5.26 7.82 -4.12
CA GLN A 125 -4.16 6.92 -3.83
C GLN A 125 -3.43 6.56 -5.14
N PRO A 126 -2.13 6.21 -5.09
CA PRO A 126 -1.40 5.77 -6.26
C PRO A 126 -1.72 4.30 -6.59
N PHE A 127 -2.07 4.04 -7.86
CA PHE A 127 -2.33 2.68 -8.37
C PHE A 127 -1.28 2.29 -9.39
N SER A 128 -0.29 1.48 -8.99
CA SER A 128 0.72 0.95 -9.92
C SER A 128 0.07 0.19 -11.07
N GLU A 129 0.55 0.44 -12.29
CA GLU A 129 0.16 -0.33 -13.48
C GLU A 129 0.71 -1.77 -13.42
N LEU A 130 1.75 -2.04 -12.62
CA LEU A 130 2.17 -3.38 -12.27
C LEU A 130 1.52 -3.79 -10.94
N SER A 131 0.50 -4.63 -11.02
CA SER A 131 -0.30 -5.01 -9.84
C SER A 131 -0.82 -6.44 -9.96
N PHE A 132 -0.86 -7.14 -8.83
CA PHE A 132 -1.58 -8.41 -8.65
C PHE A 132 -2.91 -8.22 -7.92
N ARG A 133 -3.32 -6.97 -7.71
CA ARG A 133 -4.62 -6.65 -7.10
C ARG A 133 -5.75 -7.30 -7.90
N PRO A 134 -6.78 -7.85 -7.21
CA PRO A 134 -7.99 -8.31 -7.87
C PRO A 134 -8.63 -7.22 -8.74
N THR A 135 -9.05 -7.59 -9.95
CA THR A 135 -9.67 -6.65 -10.90
C THR A 135 -11.15 -6.41 -10.63
N LYS A 136 -11.75 -7.23 -9.77
CA LYS A 136 -13.16 -7.14 -9.37
C LYS A 136 -13.24 -6.99 -7.87
N ASP A 137 -14.13 -6.11 -7.44
CA ASP A 137 -14.54 -6.02 -6.04
C ASP A 137 -15.34 -7.27 -5.64
N LEU A 138 -15.32 -7.58 -4.36
CA LEU A 138 -16.10 -8.67 -3.80
C LEU A 138 -17.60 -8.38 -3.91
N SER A 139 -18.35 -9.44 -4.16
CA SER A 139 -19.79 -9.45 -4.15
C SER A 139 -20.32 -10.49 -3.17
N GLY A 140 -21.62 -10.45 -2.88
CA GLY A 140 -22.26 -11.48 -2.06
C GLY A 140 -22.13 -12.90 -2.66
N ALA A 141 -21.81 -13.04 -3.94
CA ALA A 141 -21.56 -14.35 -4.57
C ALA A 141 -20.17 -14.92 -4.24
N ASP A 142 -19.24 -14.07 -3.80
CA ASP A 142 -17.86 -14.45 -3.45
C ASP A 142 -17.75 -14.89 -1.98
N MET A 143 -18.84 -14.82 -1.22
CA MET A 143 -18.86 -15.21 0.18
C MET A 143 -18.77 -16.72 0.31
N TRP A 144 -17.79 -17.15 1.11
CA TRP A 144 -17.48 -18.54 1.34
C TRP A 144 -18.39 -19.16 2.41
N GLY A 145 -18.61 -20.48 2.32
CA GLY A 145 -19.27 -21.25 3.38
C GLY A 145 -19.05 -22.75 3.17
N ALA A 146 -18.84 -23.50 4.25
CA ALA A 146 -18.74 -24.96 4.19
C ALA A 146 -20.10 -25.60 3.85
N THR A 147 -21.18 -24.98 4.32
CA THR A 147 -22.56 -25.31 4.00
C THR A 147 -23.30 -24.11 3.41
N MET A 148 -24.49 -24.34 2.87
CA MET A 148 -25.36 -23.25 2.39
C MET A 148 -25.79 -22.29 3.50
N PHE A 149 -25.85 -22.74 4.76
CA PHE A 149 -26.18 -21.87 5.90
C PHE A 149 -25.00 -20.97 6.26
N ASP A 150 -23.78 -21.49 6.23
CA ASP A 150 -22.57 -20.68 6.46
C ASP A 150 -22.43 -19.61 5.39
N GLN A 151 -22.64 -19.99 4.13
CA GLN A 151 -22.60 -19.05 3.01
C GLN A 151 -23.66 -17.95 3.15
N LEU A 152 -24.88 -18.31 3.58
CA LEU A 152 -25.92 -17.33 3.86
C LEU A 152 -25.51 -16.36 4.98
N VAL A 153 -24.97 -16.86 6.08
CA VAL A 153 -24.52 -16.04 7.21
C VAL A 153 -23.39 -15.10 6.78
N CYS A 154 -22.37 -15.60 6.08
CA CYS A 154 -21.28 -14.78 5.55
C CYS A 154 -21.79 -13.70 4.60
N ARG A 155 -22.79 -14.00 3.77
CA ARG A 155 -23.42 -13.01 2.89
C ARG A 155 -24.20 -11.95 3.65
N VAL A 156 -24.91 -12.31 4.72
CA VAL A 156 -25.58 -11.34 5.59
C VAL A 156 -24.55 -10.43 6.26
N MET A 157 -23.46 -10.99 6.80
CA MET A 157 -22.38 -10.21 7.40
C MET A 157 -21.73 -9.25 6.39
N PHE A 158 -21.46 -9.72 5.17
CA PHE A 158 -20.96 -8.88 4.08
C PHE A 158 -21.84 -7.66 3.83
N HIS A 159 -23.17 -7.83 3.79
CA HIS A 159 -24.11 -6.73 3.58
C HIS A 159 -24.32 -5.83 4.80
N GLN A 160 -23.90 -6.25 6.00
CA GLN A 160 -23.91 -5.42 7.20
C GLN A 160 -22.66 -4.54 7.31
N MET A 161 -21.55 -4.93 6.69
CA MET A 161 -20.30 -4.17 6.68
C MET A 161 -20.27 -3.13 5.56
N ARG A 162 -19.46 -2.10 5.76
CA ARG A 162 -19.11 -1.15 4.70
C ARG A 162 -18.13 -1.78 3.73
N TYR A 163 -18.47 -1.76 2.44
CA TYR A 163 -17.54 -2.16 1.37
C TYR A 163 -17.87 -1.42 0.07
N GLU A 164 -16.93 -0.59 -0.37
CA GLU A 164 -16.98 0.23 -1.57
C GLU A 164 -15.76 -0.05 -2.48
N GLY A 165 -15.09 -1.19 -2.25
CA GLY A 165 -13.85 -1.58 -2.93
C GLY A 165 -12.59 -1.37 -2.07
N ILE A 166 -11.42 -1.48 -2.70
CA ILE A 166 -10.14 -1.18 -2.04
C ILE A 166 -10.14 0.25 -1.49
N PHE A 167 -9.46 0.45 -0.36
CA PHE A 167 -9.45 1.73 0.37
C PHE A 167 -10.81 2.19 0.92
N THR A 168 -11.78 1.29 1.11
CA THR A 168 -12.97 1.61 1.93
C THR A 168 -12.51 1.97 3.35
N PRO A 169 -12.77 3.19 3.87
CA PRO A 169 -12.25 3.60 5.17
C PRO A 169 -12.83 2.78 6.33
N PRO A 170 -12.06 2.57 7.42
CA PRO A 170 -12.59 2.04 8.66
C PRO A 170 -13.79 2.85 9.17
N SER A 171 -14.81 2.16 9.68
CA SER A 171 -16.06 2.77 10.14
C SER A 171 -16.62 2.07 11.38
N GLU A 172 -17.46 2.78 12.15
CA GLU A 172 -18.06 2.24 13.38
C GLU A 172 -19.06 1.09 13.13
N GLN A 173 -19.62 1.00 11.90
CA GLN A 173 -20.47 -0.12 11.49
C GLN A 173 -19.68 -1.38 11.06
N GLY A 174 -18.34 -1.30 11.05
CA GLY A 174 -17.46 -2.32 10.49
C GLY A 174 -17.19 -2.11 9.00
N THR A 175 -15.97 -2.41 8.58
CA THR A 175 -15.51 -2.26 7.19
C THR A 175 -14.86 -3.55 6.74
N LEU A 176 -15.20 -4.00 5.52
CA LEU A 176 -14.51 -5.09 4.87
C LEU A 176 -13.26 -4.56 4.15
N VAL A 177 -12.09 -5.07 4.51
CA VAL A 177 -10.82 -4.73 3.84
C VAL A 177 -10.48 -5.81 2.83
N PHE A 178 -10.37 -5.43 1.55
CA PHE A 178 -10.00 -6.33 0.46
C PHE A 178 -9.15 -5.59 -0.61
N PRO A 179 -8.02 -6.14 -1.07
CA PRO A 179 -7.36 -7.37 -0.58
C PRO A 179 -7.02 -7.27 0.91
N GLY A 180 -6.94 -8.43 1.58
CA GLY A 180 -6.73 -8.48 3.02
C GLY A 180 -5.42 -7.82 3.42
N ASN A 181 -5.42 -7.11 4.55
CA ASN A 181 -4.27 -6.37 5.05
C ASN A 181 -3.29 -7.21 5.90
N LEU A 182 -3.73 -8.39 6.36
CA LEU A 182 -2.89 -9.36 7.05
C LEU A 182 -2.23 -10.27 6.00
N GLY A 183 -1.08 -9.84 5.48
CA GLY A 183 -0.29 -10.52 4.44
C GLY A 183 1.08 -10.98 4.91
#